data_AF-A0A1D7QUL9-F1
#
_entry.id   AF-A0A1D7QUL9-F1
#
_cell.length_a   1.000
_cell.length_b   1.000
_cell.length_c   1.000
_cell.angle_alpha   90.00
_cell.angle_beta   90.00
_cell.angle_gamma   90.00
#
_symmetry.space_group_name_H-M   'P 1'
#
loop_
_entity.id
_entity.type
_entity.pdbx_description
1 polymer ?
#
loop_
_entity_poly.entity_id
_entity_poly.type
_entity_poly.pdbx_seq_one_letter_code
_entity_poly.pdbx_strand_id
1 'polypeptide(L)' 'MITKESANVRHSVVLCHILHVMKENANHHLHSPTIEELSSQTGYTEENILESMEFGHVPANTLLQ' A
#
# COMPACT_ATOMS: atom_id res chain seq x y z
N MET A 1 -18.37 14.84 6.75
CA MET A 1 -17.31 14.89 7.78
C MET A 1 -16.82 13.47 7.97
N ILE A 2 -15.62 13.13 7.49
CA ILE A 2 -15.03 11.79 7.66
C ILE A 2 -14.53 11.73 9.10
N THR A 3 -15.07 10.81 9.91
CA THR A 3 -14.60 10.60 11.28
C THR A 3 -13.24 9.87 11.23
N LYS A 4 -12.35 10.14 12.19
CA LYS A 4 -11.03 9.45 12.29
C LYS A 4 -11.15 7.92 12.18
N GLU A 5 -12.23 7.35 12.69
CA GLU A 5 -12.51 5.91 12.64
C GLU A 5 -12.73 5.40 11.20
N SER A 6 -13.45 6.16 10.37
CA SER A 6 -13.65 5.82 8.95
C SER A 6 -12.38 6.02 8.10
N ALA A 7 -11.49 6.91 8.51
CA ALA A 7 -10.16 7.03 7.89
C ALA A 7 -9.28 5.80 8.23
N ASN A 8 -9.29 5.34 9.50
CA ASN A 8 -8.55 4.14 9.92
C ASN A 8 -8.97 2.89 9.14
N VAL A 9 -10.28 2.71 8.91
CA VAL A 9 -10.79 1.57 8.12
C VAL A 9 -10.30 1.65 6.68
N ARG A 10 -10.32 2.84 6.07
CA ARG A 10 -9.85 3.02 4.68
C ARG A 10 -8.37 2.68 4.55
N HIS A 11 -7.52 3.23 5.41
CA HIS A 11 -6.08 2.97 5.36
C HIS A 11 -5.76 1.50 5.64
N SER A 12 -6.50 0.85 6.54
CA SER A 12 -6.34 -0.58 6.81
C SER A 12 -6.66 -1.45 5.58
N VAL A 13 -7.71 -1.12 4.83
CA VAL A 13 -8.08 -1.85 3.61
C VAL A 13 -7.02 -1.67 2.52
N VAL A 14 -6.59 -0.43 2.29
CA VAL A 14 -5.53 -0.12 1.30
C VAL A 14 -4.23 -0.84 1.68
N LEU A 15 -3.82 -0.77 2.95
CA LEU A 15 -2.63 -1.44 3.45
C LEU A 15 -2.68 -2.96 3.27
N CYS A 16 -3.81 -3.60 3.58
CA CYS A 16 -3.98 -5.03 3.37
C CYS A 16 -3.83 -5.42 1.89
N HIS A 17 -4.34 -4.59 0.99
CA HIS A 17 -4.25 -4.84 -0.45
C HIS A 17 -2.80 -4.69 -0.95
N ILE A 18 -2.09 -3.64 -0.50
CA ILE A 18 -0.67 -3.44 -0.81
C ILE A 18 0.16 -4.65 -0.34
N LEU A 19 -0.02 -5.08 0.91
CA LEU A 19 0.70 -6.23 1.47
C LEU A 19 0.40 -7.53 0.72
N HIS A 20 -0.84 -7.70 0.22
CA HIS A 20 -1.20 -8.84 -0.61
C HIS A 20 -0.41 -8.83 -1.93
N VAL A 21 -0.37 -7.71 -2.64
CA VAL A 21 0.41 -7.56 -3.89
C VAL A 21 1.90 -7.83 -3.64
N MET A 22 2.47 -7.25 -2.59
CA MET A 22 3.89 -7.48 -2.25
C MET A 22 4.18 -8.95 -1.95
N LYS A 23 3.27 -9.63 -1.25
CA LYS A 23 3.39 -11.06 -0.98
C LYS A 23 3.32 -11.90 -2.25
N GLU A 24 2.42 -11.56 -3.17
CA GLU A 24 2.31 -12.24 -4.46
C GLU A 24 3.57 -12.05 -5.31
N ASN A 25 4.14 -10.84 -5.34
CA ASN A 25 5.43 -10.61 -6.00
C ASN A 25 6.54 -11.46 -5.38
N ALA A 26 6.62 -11.50 -4.05
CA ALA A 26 7.61 -12.32 -3.35
C ALA A 26 7.45 -13.82 -3.65
N ASN A 27 6.21 -14.33 -3.70
CA ASN A 27 5.92 -15.72 -4.06
C ASN A 27 6.38 -16.06 -5.49
N HIS A 28 6.33 -15.09 -6.41
CA HIS A 28 6.80 -15.23 -7.78
C HIS A 28 8.27 -14.88 -7.98
N HIS A 29 9.02 -14.60 -6.91
CA HIS A 29 10.42 -14.12 -6.97
C HIS A 29 10.60 -12.84 -7.80
N LEU A 30 9.56 -12.01 -7.87
CA LEU A 30 9.59 -10.69 -8.48
C LEU A 30 10.17 -9.67 -7.50
N HIS A 31 10.63 -8.55 -8.06
CA HIS A 31 11.08 -7.43 -7.25
C HIS A 31 9.92 -6.79 -6.45
N SER A 32 10.29 -6.08 -5.38
CA SER A 32 9.33 -5.26 -4.64
C SER A 32 8.79 -4.19 -5.59
N PRO A 33 7.46 -4.02 -5.70
CA PRO A 33 6.89 -3.07 -6.63
C PRO A 33 7.18 -1.64 -6.17
N THR A 34 7.36 -0.76 -7.14
CA THR A 34 7.37 0.68 -6.94
C THR A 34 5.97 1.19 -6.55
N ILE A 35 5.90 2.44 -6.05
CA ILE A 35 4.61 3.08 -5.73
C ILE A 35 3.74 3.23 -6.99
N GLU A 36 4.34 3.55 -8.14
CA GLU A 36 3.64 3.67 -9.42
C GLU A 36 3.04 2.33 -9.87
N GLU A 37 3.79 1.23 -9.73
CA GLU A 37 3.29 -0.11 -10.03
C GLU A 37 2.17 -0.54 -9.09
N LEU A 38 2.27 -0.23 -7.80
CA LEU A 38 1.18 -0.48 -6.85
C LEU A 38 -0.06 0.33 -7.18
N SER A 39 0.09 1.59 -7.57
CA SER A 39 -1.01 2.45 -8.02
C SER A 39 -1.70 1.83 -9.25
N SER A 40 -0.91 1.40 -10.24
CA SER A 40 -1.41 0.74 -11.45
C SER A 40 -2.15 -0.58 -11.16
N GLN A 41 -1.62 -1.41 -10.26
CA GLN A 41 -2.18 -2.73 -9.95
C GLN A 41 -3.39 -2.70 -9.03
N THR A 42 -3.40 -1.78 -8.05
CA THR A 42 -4.46 -1.72 -7.03
C THR A 42 -5.56 -0.72 -7.36
N GLY A 43 -5.30 0.24 -8.26
CA GLY A 43 -6.21 1.34 -8.59
C GLY A 43 -6.30 2.45 -7.53
N TYR A 44 -5.47 2.38 -6.48
CA TYR A 44 -5.34 3.45 -5.50
C TYR A 44 -4.38 4.53 -5.98
N THR A 45 -4.61 5.78 -5.59
CA THR A 45 -3.64 6.84 -5.86
C THR A 45 -2.36 6.61 -5.06
N GLU A 46 -1.24 7.12 -5.57
CA GLU A 46 0.05 7.08 -4.88
C GLU A 46 -0.02 7.72 -3.49
N GLU A 47 -0.79 8.80 -3.35
CA GLU A 47 -1.06 9.46 -2.07
C GLU A 47 -1.76 8.51 -1.09
N ASN A 48 -2.84 7.82 -1.51
CA ASN A 48 -3.52 6.87 -0.62
C ASN A 48 -2.62 5.69 -0.22
N ILE A 49 -1.73 5.26 -1.12
CA ILE A 49 -0.74 4.22 -0.82
C ILE A 49 0.23 4.71 0.26
N LEU A 50 0.83 5.89 0.06
CA LEU A 50 1.78 6.51 1.00
C LEU A 50 1.17 6.75 2.38
N GLU A 51 -0.01 7.37 2.44
CA GLU A 51 -0.72 7.62 3.71
C GLU A 51 -1.04 6.32 4.44
N SER A 52 -1.43 5.27 3.71
CA SER A 52 -1.80 3.98 4.31
C SER A 52 -0.58 3.21 4.81
N MET A 53 0.56 3.35 4.13
CA MET A 53 1.83 2.82 4.62
C MET A 53 2.31 3.57 5.86
N GLU A 54 2.21 4.91 5.88
CA GLU A 54 2.53 5.71 7.06
C GLU A 54 1.65 5.32 8.26
N PHE A 55 0.34 5.16 8.02
CA PHE A 55 -0.62 4.65 9.01
C PHE A 55 -0.22 3.28 9.56
N GLY A 56 0.22 2.37 8.69
CA GLY A 56 0.66 1.02 9.06
C GLY A 56 2.07 0.93 9.64
N HIS A 57 2.78 2.06 9.76
CA HIS A 57 4.20 2.11 10.09
C HIS A 57 5.08 1.23 9.16
N VAL A 58 4.68 1.07 7.90
CA VAL A 58 5.46 0.38 6.89
C VAL A 58 6.50 1.34 6.32
N PRO A 59 7.80 1.06 6.43
CA PRO A 59 8.84 1.93 5.90
C PRO A 59 8.69 2.13 4.39
N ALA A 60 8.74 3.38 3.92
CA ALA A 60 8.64 3.70 2.50
C ALA A 60 9.76 3.05 1.66
N ASN A 61 10.93 2.79 2.27
CA ASN A 61 12.03 2.06 1.62
C ASN A 61 11.72 0.59 1.31
N THR A 62 10.60 0.05 1.79
CA THR A 62 10.11 -1.27 1.39
C THR A 62 9.65 -1.29 -0.07
N LEU A 63 9.32 -0.12 -0.64
CA LEU A 63 8.89 0.05 -2.03
C LEU A 63 9.93 0.72 -2.93
N LEU A 64 11.11 1.04 -2.40
CA LEU A 64 12.15 1.70 -3.18
C LEU A 64 12.94 0.63 -3.95
N GLN A 65 12.90 0.73 -5.27
CA GLN A 65 13.90 0.17 -6.18
C GLN A 65 14.79 1.29 -6.71
#